data_AF-A0A956VSM1-F1
#
_entry.id   AF-A0A956VSM1-F1
#
_cell.length_a   1.000
_cell.length_b   1.000
_cell.length_c   1.000
_cell.angle_alpha   90.00
_cell.angle_beta   90.00
_cell.angle_gamma   90.00
#
_symmetry.space_group_name_H-M   'P 1'
#
loop_
_entity.id
_entity.type
_entity.pdbx_description
1 polymer ?
#
loop_
_entity_poly.entity_id
_entity_poly.type
_entity_poly.pdbx_seq_one_letter_code
_entity_poly.pdbx_strand_id
1 'polypeptide(L)'
;GDALEVDLDGFDAAWLDPARRDGSGRVLDPERWSPPLSAAIRVARRVRSAGIKVAPGIELAAVPGDAEIEFISLDGRLVEAVIWLGDAVTAPRRASVLPGGESLHGAPEEAAPTLGEPGTYLYDLDPGVGRASLVGALAERLGAWHLSEGVAYLSSDEPRETPFARRFRVRQWFAFSERRILEACQAAGASRVEVMRRASPVETNELETRLNRDLPGGAGLVLTVVLTRLVEEHVAIVCERER
;
A
#
# COMPACT_ATOMS: atom_id res chain seq x y z
N GLY A 1 20.90 -15.22 25.59
CA GLY A 1 21.95 -15.81 24.73
C GLY A 1 22.12 -14.92 23.53
N ASP A 2 23.31 -14.93 22.92
CA ASP A 2 23.53 -14.26 21.64
C ASP A 2 22.90 -15.09 20.52
N ALA A 3 22.00 -14.49 19.73
CA ALA A 3 21.37 -15.16 18.60
C ALA A 3 22.37 -15.52 17.49
N LEU A 4 23.56 -14.90 17.48
CA LEU A 4 24.62 -15.15 16.49
C LEU A 4 25.46 -16.39 16.81
N GLU A 5 25.42 -16.87 18.05
CA GLU A 5 26.25 -17.99 18.52
C GLU A 5 25.48 -19.32 18.61
N VAL A 6 24.22 -19.33 18.14
CA VAL A 6 23.40 -20.54 18.13
C VAL A 6 23.97 -21.55 17.13
N ASP A 7 24.12 -22.79 17.58
CA ASP A 7 24.41 -23.92 16.70
C ASP A 7 23.15 -24.26 15.88
N LEU A 8 23.29 -24.23 14.56
CA LEU A 8 22.19 -24.44 13.61
C LEU A 8 22.27 -25.82 12.95
N ASP A 9 23.24 -26.65 13.33
CA ASP A 9 23.38 -28.00 12.80
C ASP A 9 22.13 -28.83 13.11
N GLY A 10 21.58 -29.46 12.06
CA GLY A 10 20.38 -30.29 12.15
C GLY A 10 19.04 -29.53 12.08
N PHE A 11 19.05 -28.19 11.94
CA PHE A 11 17.82 -27.42 11.71
C PHE A 11 17.57 -27.17 10.22
N ASP A 12 16.32 -27.38 9.78
CA ASP A 12 15.90 -27.11 8.40
C ASP A 12 15.69 -25.63 8.11
N ALA A 13 15.31 -24.86 9.14
CA ALA A 13 14.95 -23.46 8.99
C ALA A 13 15.27 -22.59 10.21
N ALA A 14 15.37 -21.28 9.98
CA ALA A 14 15.57 -20.27 11.02
C ALA A 14 14.62 -19.07 10.86
N TRP A 15 14.14 -18.55 11.99
CA TRP A 15 13.39 -17.29 12.04
C TRP A 15 14.14 -16.28 12.92
N LEU A 16 14.38 -15.09 12.39
CA LEU A 16 15.07 -14.02 13.09
C LEU A 16 14.16 -12.79 13.21
N ASP A 17 14.10 -12.23 14.41
CA ASP A 17 13.38 -10.98 14.69
C ASP A 17 14.31 -9.97 15.38
N PRO A 18 15.20 -9.31 14.61
CA PRO A 18 16.10 -8.32 15.18
C PRO A 18 15.34 -7.21 15.92
N ALA A 19 15.77 -6.92 17.14
CA ALA A 19 15.23 -5.82 17.92
C ALA A 19 15.61 -4.48 17.26
N ARG A 20 14.61 -3.61 17.07
CA ARG A 20 14.73 -2.33 16.32
C ARG A 20 14.50 -1.11 17.21
N ARG A 21 14.45 -1.32 18.52
CA ARG A 21 14.26 -0.26 19.52
C ARG A 21 15.47 -0.21 20.42
N ASP A 22 15.96 1.00 20.65
CA ASP A 22 16.93 1.30 21.70
C ASP A 22 16.29 2.24 22.74
N GLY A 23 17.06 2.65 23.75
CA GLY A 23 16.59 3.59 24.79
C GLY A 23 16.15 4.96 24.25
N SER A 24 16.44 5.29 22.99
CA SER A 24 16.06 6.54 22.32
C SER A 24 14.85 6.41 21.39
N GLY A 25 14.35 5.19 21.17
CA GLY A 25 13.16 4.93 20.36
C GLY A 25 13.42 4.02 19.17
N ARG A 26 12.78 4.32 18.03
CA ARG A 26 12.80 3.49 16.82
C ARG A 26 14.09 3.73 16.02
N VAL A 27 14.82 2.65 15.76
CA VAL A 27 16.06 2.67 14.99
C VAL A 27 15.75 2.42 13.51
N LEU A 28 16.01 3.41 12.66
CA LEU A 28 15.75 3.33 11.22
C LEU A 28 16.82 2.54 10.47
N ASP A 29 18.09 2.74 10.82
CA ASP A 29 19.22 2.05 10.20
C ASP A 29 19.20 0.55 10.57
N PRO A 30 19.04 -0.37 9.59
CA PRO A 30 18.98 -1.80 9.85
C PRO A 30 20.29 -2.39 10.39
N GLU A 31 21.43 -1.72 10.19
CA GLU A 31 22.71 -2.15 10.75
C GLU A 31 22.87 -1.79 12.24
N ARG A 32 21.97 -0.96 12.77
CA ARG A 32 21.89 -0.64 14.20
C ARG A 32 20.87 -1.49 14.96
N TRP A 33 20.25 -2.47 14.30
CA TRP A 33 19.37 -3.44 14.98
C TRP A 33 20.19 -4.44 15.81
N SER A 34 19.51 -5.22 16.64
CA SER A 34 20.14 -6.27 17.45
C SER A 34 19.53 -7.64 17.13
N PRO A 35 20.22 -8.52 16.38
CA PRO A 35 21.51 -8.27 15.72
C PRO A 35 21.37 -7.32 14.50
N PRO A 36 22.49 -6.74 13.99
CA PRO A 36 22.48 -5.99 12.73
C PRO A 36 21.90 -6.84 11.59
N LEU A 37 21.18 -6.23 10.65
CA LEU A 37 20.57 -6.96 9.54
C LEU A 37 21.59 -7.78 8.74
N SER A 38 22.77 -7.22 8.45
CA SER A 38 23.85 -7.98 7.79
C SER A 38 24.28 -9.23 8.57
N ALA A 39 24.28 -9.18 9.90
CA ALA A 39 24.59 -10.33 10.75
C ALA A 39 23.44 -11.34 10.75
N ALA A 40 22.20 -10.88 10.83
CA ALA A 40 21.01 -11.73 10.72
C ALA A 40 20.98 -12.50 9.39
N ILE A 41 21.30 -11.83 8.27
CA ILE A 41 21.40 -12.46 6.94
C ILE A 41 22.51 -13.52 6.91
N ARG A 42 23.68 -13.25 7.49
CA ARG A 42 24.78 -14.24 7.56
C ARG A 42 24.35 -15.50 8.33
N VAL A 43 23.64 -15.33 9.44
CA VAL A 43 23.12 -16.46 10.23
C VAL A 43 22.06 -17.22 9.44
N ALA A 44 21.10 -16.51 8.85
CA ALA A 44 20.01 -17.08 8.06
C ALA A 44 20.49 -17.93 6.87
N ARG A 45 21.63 -17.56 6.26
CA ARG A 45 22.24 -18.32 5.14
C ARG A 45 22.88 -19.65 5.55
N ARG A 46 22.97 -19.96 6.84
CA ARG A 46 23.52 -21.25 7.33
C ARG A 46 22.51 -22.40 7.27
N VAL A 47 21.23 -22.12 7.03
CA VAL A 47 20.14 -23.10 6.93
C VAL A 47 19.49 -23.05 5.55
N ARG A 48 18.70 -24.07 5.20
CA ARG A 48 18.07 -24.17 3.87
C ARG A 48 16.98 -23.13 3.64
N SER A 49 16.17 -22.86 4.66
CA SER A 49 15.08 -21.87 4.60
C SER A 49 15.20 -20.89 5.75
N ALA A 50 15.03 -19.59 5.50
CA ALA A 50 14.98 -18.64 6.61
C ALA A 50 14.02 -17.47 6.35
N GLY A 51 13.49 -16.92 7.44
CA GLY A 51 12.72 -15.69 7.46
C GLY A 51 13.34 -14.68 8.43
N ILE A 52 13.46 -13.43 8.01
CA ILE A 52 13.92 -12.32 8.85
C ILE A 52 12.85 -11.25 8.88
N LYS A 53 12.30 -11.01 10.07
CA LYS A 53 11.30 -9.97 10.30
C LYS A 53 11.97 -8.60 10.24
N VAL A 54 11.53 -7.74 9.33
CA VAL A 54 12.10 -6.40 9.12
C VAL A 54 11.06 -5.29 9.28
N ALA A 55 11.53 -4.04 9.35
CA ALA A 55 10.64 -2.88 9.41
C ALA A 55 9.86 -2.73 8.10
N PRO A 56 8.55 -2.40 8.13
CA PRO A 56 7.80 -2.17 6.88
C PRO A 56 8.35 -1.02 6.02
N GLY A 57 9.11 -0.12 6.64
CA GLY A 57 9.84 0.96 5.98
C GLY A 57 11.25 0.60 5.53
N ILE A 58 11.64 -0.69 5.49
CA ILE A 58 12.96 -1.11 5.02
C ILE A 58 13.22 -0.63 3.59
N GLU A 59 14.41 -0.11 3.34
CA GLU A 59 14.84 0.24 1.98
C GLU A 59 15.07 -1.04 1.18
N LEU A 60 14.53 -1.11 -0.04
CA LEU A 60 14.65 -2.31 -0.87
C LEU A 60 16.11 -2.62 -1.23
N ALA A 61 16.98 -1.62 -1.22
CA ALA A 61 18.43 -1.77 -1.42
C ALA A 61 19.14 -2.55 -0.29
N ALA A 62 18.52 -2.66 0.89
CA ALA A 62 19.03 -3.47 1.99
C ALA A 62 18.66 -4.97 1.87
N VAL A 63 17.77 -5.32 0.93
CA VAL A 63 17.34 -6.70 0.68
C VAL A 63 18.32 -7.37 -0.29
N PRO A 64 18.85 -8.57 0.01
CA PRO A 64 19.68 -9.32 -0.92
C PRO A 64 18.97 -9.60 -2.25
N GLY A 65 19.71 -9.59 -3.36
CA GLY A 65 19.12 -9.78 -4.70
C GLY A 65 18.56 -11.18 -4.97
N ASP A 66 18.97 -12.18 -4.19
CA ASP A 66 18.50 -13.56 -4.21
C ASP A 66 17.38 -13.85 -3.19
N ALA A 67 16.91 -12.83 -2.47
CA ALA A 67 15.87 -12.96 -1.45
C ALA A 67 14.49 -12.51 -1.94
N GLU A 68 13.44 -13.03 -1.31
CA GLU A 68 12.09 -12.48 -1.41
C GLU A 68 11.89 -11.43 -0.33
N ILE A 69 11.25 -10.29 -0.65
CA ILE A 69 10.68 -9.41 0.36
C ILE A 69 9.16 -9.47 0.30
N GLU A 70 8.55 -9.80 1.43
CA GLU A 70 7.12 -9.77 1.64
C GLU A 70 6.72 -8.55 2.46
N PHE A 71 5.68 -7.84 2.03
CA PHE A 71 5.03 -6.76 2.77
C PHE A 71 3.65 -7.23 3.21
N ILE A 72 3.37 -7.17 4.51
CA ILE A 72 2.14 -7.71 5.10
C ILE A 72 1.30 -6.55 5.62
N SER A 73 0.08 -6.44 5.12
CA SER A 73 -0.93 -5.54 5.64
C SER A 73 -1.97 -6.28 6.49
N LEU A 74 -2.55 -5.57 7.46
CA LEU A 74 -3.66 -6.03 8.27
C LEU A 74 -4.71 -4.92 8.28
N ASP A 75 -5.92 -5.24 7.81
CA ASP A 75 -7.04 -4.29 7.71
C ASP A 75 -6.65 -3.01 6.94
N GLY A 76 -5.95 -3.17 5.81
CA GLY A 76 -5.52 -2.08 4.94
C GLY A 76 -4.38 -1.23 5.51
N ARG A 77 -3.72 -1.66 6.58
CA ARG A 77 -2.56 -0.99 7.18
C ARG A 77 -1.34 -1.89 7.06
N LEU A 78 -0.25 -1.36 6.53
CA LEU A 78 1.01 -2.08 6.47
C LEU A 78 1.58 -2.27 7.89
N VAL A 79 1.75 -3.52 8.31
CA VAL A 79 2.14 -3.86 9.69
C VAL A 79 3.54 -4.47 9.77
N GLU A 80 3.92 -5.28 8.78
CA GLU A 80 5.16 -6.06 8.82
C GLU A 80 5.79 -6.19 7.44
N ALA A 81 7.08 -6.51 7.42
CA ALA A 81 7.76 -7.02 6.24
C ALA A 81 8.71 -8.16 6.64
N VAL A 82 8.94 -9.10 5.73
CA VAL A 82 9.76 -10.30 5.95
C VAL A 82 10.69 -10.52 4.77
N ILE A 83 11.98 -10.71 5.04
CA ILE A 83 12.94 -11.19 4.05
C ILE A 83 12.97 -12.71 4.12
N TRP A 84 12.65 -13.39 3.02
CA TRP A 84 12.77 -14.84 2.89
C TRP A 84 14.04 -15.21 2.12
N LEU A 85 14.70 -16.28 2.55
CA LEU A 85 15.99 -16.75 2.01
C LEU A 85 15.96 -18.25 1.73
N GLY A 86 16.74 -18.68 0.74
CA GLY A 86 16.94 -20.08 0.37
C GLY A 86 15.66 -20.73 -0.18
N ASP A 87 15.35 -21.94 0.24
CA ASP A 87 14.22 -22.73 -0.29
C ASP A 87 12.85 -22.11 0.05
N ALA A 88 12.80 -21.09 0.92
CA ALA A 88 11.57 -20.34 1.22
C ALA A 88 11.25 -19.23 0.20
N VAL A 89 12.18 -18.91 -0.71
CA VAL A 89 11.96 -17.90 -1.76
C VAL A 89 11.08 -18.49 -2.86
N THR A 90 10.02 -17.76 -3.20
CA THR A 90 9.06 -18.13 -4.26
C THR A 90 8.93 -17.07 -5.34
N ALA A 91 9.22 -15.82 -5.02
CA ALA A 91 9.26 -14.69 -5.93
C ALA A 91 10.19 -13.59 -5.39
N PRO A 92 10.61 -12.59 -6.18
CA PRO A 92 11.39 -11.47 -5.65
C PRO A 92 10.60 -10.56 -4.71
N ARG A 93 9.31 -10.35 -4.97
CA ARG A 93 8.43 -9.44 -4.23
C ARG A 93 7.10 -10.11 -3.91
N ARG A 94 6.57 -9.82 -2.72
CA ARG A 94 5.24 -10.24 -2.29
C ARG A 94 4.53 -9.14 -1.50
N ALA A 95 3.22 -9.01 -1.71
CA ALA A 95 2.31 -8.24 -0.87
C ALA A 95 1.19 -9.17 -0.37
N SER A 96 1.01 -9.27 0.94
CA SER A 96 0.02 -10.14 1.58
C SER A 96 -0.97 -9.31 2.40
N VAL A 97 -2.26 -9.60 2.25
CA VAL A 97 -3.35 -8.86 2.92
C VAL A 97 -4.03 -9.77 3.94
N LEU A 98 -4.02 -9.35 5.20
CA LEU A 98 -4.68 -10.03 6.31
C LEU A 98 -5.95 -9.29 6.73
N PRO A 99 -6.97 -10.00 7.25
CA PRO A 99 -6.98 -11.43 7.62
C PRO A 99 -7.30 -12.41 6.48
N GLY A 100 -7.55 -11.95 5.25
CA GLY A 100 -7.95 -12.81 4.13
C GLY A 100 -6.88 -13.84 3.72
N GLY A 101 -5.60 -13.49 3.86
CA GLY A 101 -4.48 -14.40 3.59
C GLY A 101 -4.06 -14.45 2.12
N GLU A 102 -4.63 -13.60 1.26
CA GLU A 102 -4.26 -13.52 -0.14
C GLU A 102 -2.92 -12.79 -0.33
N SER A 103 -2.12 -13.32 -1.26
CA SER A 103 -0.82 -12.74 -1.64
C SER A 103 -0.75 -12.43 -3.14
N LEU A 104 -0.23 -11.25 -3.46
CA LEU A 104 0.23 -10.86 -4.78
C LEU A 104 1.75 -11.02 -4.79
N HIS A 105 2.30 -11.71 -5.79
CA HIS A 105 3.75 -11.88 -5.94
C HIS A 105 4.14 -11.64 -7.39
N GLY A 106 5.39 -11.25 -7.61
CA GLY A 106 5.92 -10.95 -8.94
C GLY A 106 7.36 -10.45 -8.90
N ALA A 107 7.90 -10.15 -10.08
CA ALA A 107 9.17 -9.46 -10.20
C ALA A 107 8.95 -7.95 -10.17
N PRO A 108 9.86 -7.15 -9.58
CA PRO A 108 9.90 -5.73 -9.89
C PRO A 108 10.18 -5.60 -11.40
N GLU A 109 9.56 -4.63 -12.08
CA GLU A 109 9.67 -4.37 -13.54
C GLU A 109 8.65 -5.04 -14.47
N GLU A 110 7.59 -5.67 -13.96
CA GLU A 110 6.37 -5.80 -14.77
C GLU A 110 5.93 -4.39 -15.21
N ALA A 111 5.66 -4.22 -16.50
CA ALA A 111 5.54 -2.91 -17.15
C ALA A 111 4.68 -1.94 -16.33
N ALA A 112 5.15 -0.69 -16.21
CA ALA A 112 4.39 0.35 -15.55
C ALA A 112 2.98 0.43 -16.17
N PRO A 113 1.91 0.50 -15.36
CA PRO A 113 0.56 0.66 -15.90
C PRO A 113 0.50 1.88 -16.81
N THR A 114 -0.30 1.81 -17.86
CA THR A 114 -0.56 2.96 -18.74
C THR A 114 -1.12 4.13 -17.94
N LEU A 115 -1.03 5.34 -18.47
CA LEU A 115 -1.68 6.53 -17.89
C LEU A 115 -3.02 6.78 -18.58
N GLY A 116 -4.01 7.24 -17.81
CA GLY A 116 -5.33 7.57 -18.33
C GLY A 116 -6.16 8.39 -17.34
N GLU A 117 -7.26 8.96 -17.84
CA GLU A 117 -8.23 9.69 -17.02
C GLU A 117 -8.99 8.75 -16.07
N PRO A 118 -9.64 9.26 -15.01
CA PRO A 118 -10.52 8.45 -14.18
C PRO A 118 -11.65 7.82 -15.02
N GLY A 119 -11.69 6.48 -15.03
CA GLY A 119 -12.77 5.68 -15.59
C GLY A 119 -13.96 5.55 -14.64
N THR A 120 -14.76 4.50 -14.85
CA THR A 120 -15.97 4.25 -14.01
C THR A 120 -15.62 3.85 -12.58
N TYR A 121 -14.46 3.24 -12.37
CA TYR A 121 -14.00 2.74 -11.07
C TYR A 121 -12.62 3.27 -10.72
N LEU A 122 -12.41 3.48 -9.42
CA LEU A 122 -11.16 3.88 -8.81
C LEU A 122 -10.77 2.87 -7.73
N TYR A 123 -9.51 2.49 -7.67
CA TYR A 123 -8.95 1.55 -6.71
C TYR A 123 -7.91 2.25 -5.85
N ASP A 124 -8.19 2.32 -4.55
CA ASP A 124 -7.24 2.76 -3.54
C ASP A 124 -6.42 1.57 -3.05
N LEU A 125 -5.15 1.52 -3.46
CA LEU A 125 -4.33 0.32 -3.31
C LEU A 125 -3.93 0.07 -1.84
N ASP A 126 -3.87 -1.20 -1.47
CA ASP A 126 -3.25 -1.63 -0.22
C ASP A 126 -1.78 -1.17 -0.19
N PRO A 127 -1.30 -0.61 0.93
CA PRO A 127 0.06 -0.09 1.03
C PRO A 127 1.15 -1.15 0.77
N GLY A 128 0.88 -2.43 1.02
CA GLY A 128 1.79 -3.54 0.73
C GLY A 128 2.09 -3.67 -0.76
N VAL A 129 1.10 -3.44 -1.63
CA VAL A 129 1.28 -3.52 -3.09
C VAL A 129 2.29 -2.48 -3.58
N GLY A 130 2.14 -1.24 -3.12
CA GLY A 130 3.06 -0.15 -3.47
C GLY A 130 4.47 -0.39 -2.95
N ARG A 131 4.59 -0.86 -1.69
CA ARG A 131 5.89 -1.15 -1.07
C ARG A 131 6.60 -2.35 -1.70
N ALA A 132 5.86 -3.34 -2.17
CA ALA A 132 6.37 -4.47 -2.93
C ALA A 132 6.70 -4.12 -4.40
N SER A 133 6.37 -2.91 -4.86
CA SER A 133 6.48 -2.50 -6.27
C SER A 133 5.67 -3.39 -7.23
N LEU A 134 4.51 -3.88 -6.77
CA LEU A 134 3.63 -4.79 -7.52
C LEU A 134 2.40 -4.10 -8.13
N VAL A 135 2.48 -2.79 -8.34
CA VAL A 135 1.36 -2.02 -8.90
C VAL A 135 1.08 -2.40 -10.36
N GLY A 136 2.13 -2.65 -11.15
CA GLY A 136 2.01 -3.19 -12.51
C GLY A 136 1.26 -4.52 -12.56
N ALA A 137 1.70 -5.49 -11.75
CA ALA A 137 1.06 -6.79 -11.60
C ALA A 137 -0.43 -6.69 -11.24
N LEU A 138 -0.77 -5.79 -10.31
CA LEU A 138 -2.16 -5.57 -9.91
C LEU A 138 -2.96 -4.90 -11.02
N ALA A 139 -2.39 -3.92 -11.72
CA ALA A 139 -3.05 -3.22 -12.81
C ALA A 139 -3.41 -4.16 -13.96
N GLU A 140 -2.51 -5.06 -14.35
CA GLU A 140 -2.78 -6.07 -15.37
C GLU A 140 -3.96 -6.97 -14.96
N ARG A 141 -3.96 -7.48 -13.72
CA ARG A 141 -5.07 -8.30 -13.19
C ARG A 141 -6.40 -7.57 -13.17
N LEU A 142 -6.38 -6.26 -12.93
CA LEU A 142 -7.56 -5.42 -12.88
C LEU A 142 -7.98 -4.86 -14.25
N GLY A 143 -7.15 -5.02 -15.30
CA GLY A 143 -7.34 -4.27 -16.55
C GLY A 143 -7.40 -2.76 -16.31
N ALA A 144 -6.56 -2.28 -15.40
CA ALA A 144 -6.59 -0.92 -14.86
C ALA A 144 -5.35 -0.12 -15.26
N TRP A 145 -5.43 1.19 -15.11
CA TRP A 145 -4.36 2.14 -15.45
C TRP A 145 -4.13 3.16 -14.33
N HIS A 146 -3.01 3.86 -14.39
CA HIS A 146 -2.69 4.94 -13.47
C HIS A 146 -3.32 6.26 -13.87
N LEU A 147 -3.68 7.08 -12.88
CA LEU A 147 -4.01 8.50 -13.09
C LEU A 147 -2.75 9.37 -13.23
N SER A 148 -1.69 8.98 -12.54
CA SER A 148 -0.44 9.70 -12.48
C SER A 148 0.66 8.76 -11.98
N GLU A 149 1.89 9.00 -12.43
CA GLU A 149 3.06 8.34 -11.88
C GLU A 149 3.21 8.63 -10.37
N GLY A 150 3.65 7.62 -9.61
CA GLY A 150 3.90 7.72 -8.17
C GLY A 150 2.64 7.79 -7.29
N VAL A 151 1.44 7.77 -7.88
CA VAL A 151 0.18 7.77 -7.13
C VAL A 151 -0.35 6.35 -7.02
N ALA A 152 -0.59 5.89 -5.79
CA ALA A 152 -1.16 4.57 -5.52
C ALA A 152 -2.69 4.52 -5.71
N TYR A 153 -3.15 5.02 -6.85
CA TYR A 153 -4.49 4.81 -7.39
C TYR A 153 -4.39 4.13 -8.74
N LEU A 154 -5.29 3.17 -8.97
CA LEU A 154 -5.58 2.63 -10.30
C LEU A 154 -7.03 2.96 -10.67
N SER A 155 -7.32 3.00 -11.96
CA SER A 155 -8.67 3.23 -12.47
C SER A 155 -9.01 2.23 -13.58
N SER A 156 -10.29 1.86 -13.70
CA SER A 156 -10.78 0.97 -14.75
C SER A 156 -12.21 1.35 -15.16
N ASP A 157 -12.64 0.86 -16.33
CA ASP A 157 -14.04 0.98 -16.76
C ASP A 157 -14.91 -0.18 -16.26
N GLU A 158 -14.33 -1.37 -16.12
CA GLU A 158 -15.03 -2.56 -15.61
C GLU A 158 -14.73 -2.80 -14.13
N PRO A 159 -15.73 -3.18 -13.31
CA PRO A 159 -15.48 -3.53 -11.93
C PRO A 159 -14.80 -4.90 -11.84
N ARG A 160 -13.73 -4.98 -11.05
CA ARG A 160 -13.11 -6.25 -10.64
C ARG A 160 -12.93 -6.27 -9.14
N GLU A 161 -13.17 -7.42 -8.54
CA GLU A 161 -12.97 -7.64 -7.11
C GLU A 161 -11.51 -7.94 -6.83
N THR A 162 -10.98 -7.39 -5.74
CA THR A 162 -9.60 -7.65 -5.31
C THR A 162 -9.45 -7.39 -3.82
N PRO A 163 -8.70 -8.23 -3.07
CA PRO A 163 -8.34 -7.93 -1.69
C PRO A 163 -7.25 -6.85 -1.60
N PHE A 164 -6.60 -6.52 -2.71
CA PHE A 164 -5.42 -5.64 -2.75
C PHE A 164 -5.76 -4.16 -2.95
N ALA A 165 -7.04 -3.80 -3.00
CA ALA A 165 -7.47 -2.40 -3.09
C ALA A 165 -8.91 -2.24 -2.60
N ARG A 166 -9.24 -1.04 -2.11
CA ARG A 166 -10.63 -0.61 -1.91
C ARG A 166 -11.18 -0.05 -3.22
N ARG A 167 -12.38 -0.44 -3.62
CA ARG A 167 -12.99 0.05 -4.87
C ARG A 167 -13.98 1.16 -4.60
N PHE A 168 -13.98 2.14 -5.49
CA PHE A 168 -14.93 3.24 -5.53
C PHE A 168 -15.54 3.34 -6.92
N ARG A 169 -16.84 3.59 -6.99
CA ARG A 169 -17.52 3.97 -8.22
C ARG A 169 -17.42 5.48 -8.40
N VAL A 170 -16.80 5.90 -9.50
CA VAL A 170 -16.66 7.32 -9.84
C VAL A 170 -18.01 7.85 -10.29
N ARG A 171 -18.44 8.98 -9.70
CA ARG A 171 -19.61 9.74 -10.17
C ARG A 171 -19.20 10.87 -11.10
N GLN A 172 -18.18 11.63 -10.68
CA GLN A 172 -17.70 12.79 -11.41
C GLN A 172 -16.28 13.10 -10.98
N TRP A 173 -15.49 13.66 -11.90
CA TRP A 173 -14.18 14.21 -11.58
C TRP A 173 -13.94 15.53 -12.32
N PHE A 174 -13.05 16.35 -11.78
CA PHE A 174 -12.69 17.64 -12.35
C PHE A 174 -11.41 18.19 -11.70
N ALA A 175 -10.80 19.19 -12.35
CA ALA A 175 -9.78 20.05 -11.75
C ALA A 175 -10.24 20.55 -10.36
N PHE A 176 -9.35 20.50 -9.37
CA PHE A 176 -9.68 20.76 -7.97
C PHE A 176 -10.43 22.10 -7.80
N SER A 177 -11.63 22.02 -7.24
CA SER A 177 -12.47 23.18 -6.96
C SER A 177 -13.47 22.84 -5.85
N GLU A 178 -13.31 23.44 -4.67
CA GLU A 178 -14.21 23.21 -3.53
C GLU A 178 -15.68 23.48 -3.88
N ARG A 179 -15.95 24.53 -4.69
CA ARG A 179 -17.30 24.83 -5.20
C ARG A 179 -17.87 23.67 -6.02
N ARG A 180 -17.11 23.13 -6.98
CA ARG A 180 -17.57 22.03 -7.83
C ARG A 180 -17.75 20.72 -7.05
N ILE A 181 -16.90 20.48 -6.03
CA ILE A 181 -17.08 19.36 -5.10
C ILE A 181 -18.42 19.47 -4.40
N LEU A 182 -18.70 20.63 -3.79
CA LEU A 182 -19.95 20.86 -3.08
C LEU A 182 -21.17 20.70 -4.00
N GLU A 183 -21.14 21.31 -5.18
CA GLU A 183 -22.21 21.20 -6.18
C GLU A 183 -22.47 19.75 -6.59
N ALA A 184 -21.42 18.98 -6.87
CA ALA A 184 -21.54 17.57 -7.23
C ALA A 184 -22.12 16.72 -6.08
N CYS A 185 -21.68 16.97 -4.85
CA CYS A 185 -22.19 16.27 -3.66
C CYS A 185 -23.65 16.62 -3.36
N GLN A 186 -24.04 17.89 -3.49
CA GLN A 186 -25.43 18.33 -3.32
C GLN A 186 -26.35 17.77 -4.40
N ALA A 187 -25.94 17.83 -5.68
CA ALA A 187 -26.69 17.25 -6.79
C ALA A 187 -26.88 15.73 -6.64
N ALA A 188 -25.90 15.07 -6.03
CA ALA A 188 -25.96 13.65 -5.69
C ALA A 188 -26.86 13.32 -4.48
N GLY A 189 -27.30 14.32 -3.72
CA GLY A 189 -28.06 14.12 -2.49
C GLY A 189 -27.22 13.58 -1.32
N ALA A 190 -25.92 13.89 -1.28
CA ALA A 190 -25.05 13.47 -0.18
C ALA A 190 -25.47 14.13 1.14
N SER A 191 -25.56 13.35 2.21
CA SER A 191 -25.75 13.88 3.57
C SER A 191 -24.44 14.36 4.17
N ARG A 192 -23.34 13.68 3.83
CA ARG A 192 -21.97 14.03 4.23
C ARG A 192 -20.96 13.48 3.22
N VAL A 193 -19.72 13.94 3.34
CA VAL A 193 -18.57 13.44 2.59
C VAL A 193 -17.47 12.99 3.55
N GLU A 194 -16.67 12.05 3.06
CA GLU A 194 -15.35 11.71 3.61
C GLU A 194 -14.29 12.15 2.59
N VAL A 195 -13.21 12.80 3.02
CA VAL A 195 -12.16 13.29 2.13
C VAL A 195 -10.88 12.49 2.34
N MET A 196 -10.34 11.95 1.25
CA MET A 196 -9.05 11.26 1.25
C MET A 196 -8.11 11.83 0.19
N ARG A 197 -6.79 11.68 0.39
CA ARG A 197 -5.78 12.23 -0.52
C ARG A 197 -4.64 11.28 -0.84
N ARG A 198 -4.13 11.35 -2.07
CA ARG A 198 -2.79 10.89 -2.46
C ARG A 198 -2.18 11.90 -3.41
N ALA A 199 -0.96 12.37 -3.12
CA ALA A 199 -0.27 13.39 -3.92
C ALA A 199 -1.08 14.69 -4.11
N SER A 200 -1.75 15.14 -3.04
CA SER A 200 -2.43 16.45 -3.00
C SER A 200 -1.97 17.24 -1.78
N PRO A 201 -1.70 18.56 -1.92
CA PRO A 201 -1.29 19.42 -0.82
C PRO A 201 -2.47 19.86 0.07
N VAL A 202 -3.70 19.54 -0.31
CA VAL A 202 -4.91 20.03 0.37
C VAL A 202 -5.13 19.29 1.69
N GLU A 203 -5.33 20.04 2.78
CA GLU A 203 -5.64 19.47 4.10
C GLU A 203 -7.07 18.87 4.15
N THR A 204 -7.14 17.54 4.28
CA THR A 204 -8.38 16.78 4.12
C THR A 204 -9.40 17.08 5.22
N ASN A 205 -8.97 17.14 6.48
CA ASN A 205 -9.87 17.37 7.62
C ASN A 205 -10.54 18.75 7.55
N GLU A 206 -9.79 19.77 7.13
CA GLU A 206 -10.34 21.12 6.97
C GLU A 206 -11.32 21.18 5.80
N LEU A 207 -10.97 20.59 4.65
CA LEU A 207 -11.86 20.52 3.50
C LEU A 207 -13.14 19.74 3.83
N GLU A 208 -13.01 18.58 4.47
CA GLU A 208 -14.13 17.75 4.89
C GLU A 208 -15.08 18.53 5.82
N THR A 209 -14.52 19.23 6.82
CA THR A 209 -15.30 20.06 7.74
C THR A 209 -16.07 21.16 7.01
N ARG A 210 -15.42 21.86 6.07
CA ARG A 210 -16.06 22.93 5.30
C ARG A 210 -17.17 22.39 4.40
N LEU A 211 -16.92 21.31 3.66
CA LEU A 211 -17.92 20.68 2.79
C LEU A 211 -19.12 20.18 3.60
N ASN A 212 -18.87 19.49 4.72
CA ASN A 212 -19.93 18.91 5.55
C ASN A 212 -20.79 19.96 6.27
N ARG A 213 -20.28 21.17 6.51
CA ARG A 213 -21.08 22.29 7.04
C ARG A 213 -22.20 22.70 6.09
N ASP A 214 -21.95 22.58 4.78
CA ASP A 214 -22.85 23.04 3.71
C ASP A 214 -23.67 21.88 3.12
N LEU A 215 -23.64 20.70 3.76
CA LEU A 215 -24.44 19.52 3.45
C LEU A 215 -25.50 19.27 4.55
N PRO A 216 -26.60 18.56 4.24
CA PRO A 216 -27.73 18.37 5.16
C PRO A 216 -27.38 17.67 6.48
N GLY A 217 -26.31 16.89 6.52
CA GLY A 217 -25.94 16.06 7.67
C GLY A 217 -26.90 14.89 7.89
N GLY A 218 -26.73 14.19 9.03
CA GLY A 218 -27.59 13.08 9.43
C GLY A 218 -27.35 11.76 8.71
N ALA A 219 -28.23 10.79 8.94
CA ALA A 219 -28.20 9.49 8.28
C ALA A 219 -28.63 9.62 6.81
N GLY A 220 -27.73 9.33 5.88
CA GLY A 220 -27.98 9.46 4.44
C GLY A 220 -26.78 9.00 3.61
N LEU A 221 -26.78 9.36 2.33
CA LEU A 221 -25.72 9.00 1.39
C LEU A 221 -24.39 9.65 1.80
N VAL A 222 -23.36 8.82 2.01
CA VAL A 222 -21.99 9.25 2.25
C VAL A 222 -21.19 9.10 0.97
N LEU A 223 -20.63 10.19 0.45
CA LEU A 223 -19.73 10.15 -0.70
C LEU A 223 -18.28 10.27 -0.25
N THR A 224 -17.36 9.70 -1.02
CA THR A 224 -15.93 9.88 -0.84
C THR A 224 -15.40 10.87 -1.87
N VAL A 225 -14.70 11.91 -1.41
CA VAL A 225 -13.98 12.86 -2.25
C VAL A 225 -12.50 12.49 -2.23
N VAL A 226 -12.01 11.98 -3.36
CA VAL A 226 -10.60 11.65 -3.53
C VAL A 226 -9.88 12.84 -4.15
N LEU A 227 -8.88 13.36 -3.45
CA LEU A 227 -7.98 14.39 -3.94
C LEU A 227 -6.70 13.74 -4.44
N THR A 228 -6.37 13.97 -5.70
CA THR A 228 -5.16 13.40 -6.29
C THR A 228 -4.61 14.23 -7.43
N ARG A 229 -3.64 13.67 -8.14
CA ARG A 229 -3.04 14.26 -9.32
C ARG A 229 -3.39 13.41 -10.54
N LEU A 230 -3.82 14.08 -11.62
CA LEU A 230 -3.94 13.53 -12.95
C LEU A 230 -2.81 14.12 -13.79
N VAL A 231 -1.83 13.28 -14.13
CA VAL A 231 -0.54 13.74 -14.70
C VAL A 231 0.13 14.78 -13.79
N GLU A 232 0.03 16.07 -14.09
CA GLU A 232 0.59 17.17 -13.27
C GLU A 232 -0.47 18.04 -12.58
N GLU A 233 -1.76 17.82 -12.84
CA GLU A 233 -2.85 18.66 -12.34
C GLU A 233 -3.53 18.05 -11.11
N HIS A 234 -3.82 18.88 -10.10
CA HIS A 234 -4.63 18.45 -8.96
C HIS A 234 -6.11 18.33 -9.33
N VAL A 235 -6.68 17.16 -9.10
CA VAL A 235 -8.07 16.83 -9.40
C VAL A 235 -8.81 16.39 -8.14
N ALA A 236 -10.13 16.54 -8.17
CA ALA A 236 -11.05 15.95 -7.22
C ALA A 236 -11.94 14.93 -7.94
N ILE A 237 -12.10 13.76 -7.34
CA ILE A 237 -12.96 12.68 -7.82
C ILE A 237 -14.02 12.43 -6.75
N VAL A 238 -15.29 12.58 -7.11
CA VAL A 238 -16.43 12.29 -6.24
C VAL A 238 -16.89 10.87 -6.53
N CYS A 239 -16.92 10.03 -5.49
CA CYS A 239 -17.11 8.60 -5.62
C CYS A 239 -18.09 8.04 -4.58
N GLU A 240 -18.67 6.89 -4.88
CA GLU A 240 -19.33 6.01 -3.91
C GLU A 240 -18.38 4.87 -3.55
N ARG A 241 -18.30 4.51 -2.27
CA ARG A 241 -17.47 3.39 -1.83
C ARG A 241 -18.19 2.06 -2.12
N GLU A 242 -17.53 1.19 -2.88
CA GLU A 242 -18.02 -0.15 -3.23
C GLU A 242 -17.06 -1.20 -2.64
N ARG A 243 -17.11 -1.35 -1.31
CA ARG A 243 -16.24 -2.22 -0.48
C ARG A 243 -14.76 -1.80 -0.41
#